data_AF-A0A0V7ZRP9-F1
#
_entry.id   AF-A0A0V7ZRP9-F1
#
_cell.length_a   1.000
_cell.length_b   1.000
_cell.length_c   1.000
_cell.angle_alpha   90.00
_cell.angle_beta   90.00
_cell.angle_gamma   90.00
#
_symmetry.space_group_name_H-M   'P 1'
#
loop_
_entity.id
_entity.type
_entity.pdbx_description
1 polymer ?
#
loop_
_entity_poly.entity_id
_entity_poly.type
_entity_poly.pdbx_seq_one_letter_code
_entity_poly.pdbx_strand_id
1 'polypeptide(L)'
;MNFKSLGNASIISVVLVIFGSAVALGISNVESSQNSQHQKYQQIITQNQTNTPRKKSRRGGLLKDLNLTSEQRQKIKQIRQQSKNKIRQKRQSMRQARNKLEQLIGSEASQEQVRNQYNELKKLRQELTDMRFENTFAIREVLTLEQRQKFVRRMQQRRKQQK
;
A
#
# COMPACT_ATOMS: atom_id res chain seq x y z
N MET A 1 60.46 4.67 -31.91
CA MET A 1 59.34 5.41 -31.30
C MET A 1 58.93 4.69 -30.03
N ASN A 2 58.96 5.44 -28.92
CA ASN A 2 58.38 5.21 -27.59
C ASN A 2 58.94 4.12 -26.65
N PHE A 3 59.22 4.65 -25.45
CA PHE A 3 60.01 4.16 -24.33
C PHE A 3 59.20 3.28 -23.38
N LYS A 4 59.93 2.32 -22.76
CA LYS A 4 60.04 2.00 -21.30
C LYS A 4 58.80 2.28 -20.43
N SER A 5 58.39 1.39 -19.53
CA SER A 5 59.20 1.00 -18.36
C SER A 5 58.57 -0.16 -17.60
N LEU A 6 59.45 -0.95 -16.99
CA LEU A 6 59.20 -2.08 -16.10
C LEU A 6 58.59 -1.64 -14.75
N GLY A 7 57.83 -2.58 -14.17
CA GLY A 7 58.08 -3.14 -12.84
C GLY A 7 57.77 -2.29 -11.61
N ASN A 8 56.91 -2.79 -10.73
CA ASN A 8 57.29 -3.28 -9.38
C ASN A 8 56.11 -3.94 -8.66
N ALA A 9 56.45 -4.91 -7.82
CA ALA A 9 55.60 -5.91 -7.21
C ALA A 9 55.04 -5.50 -5.83
N SER A 10 53.98 -6.23 -5.44
CA SER A 10 53.68 -6.76 -4.08
C SER A 10 53.47 -5.79 -2.90
N ILE A 11 52.36 -5.96 -2.17
CA ILE A 11 52.33 -6.57 -0.83
C ILE A 11 50.89 -6.58 -0.29
N ILE A 12 50.59 -7.74 0.30
CA ILE A 12 49.43 -8.17 1.07
C ILE A 12 49.05 -7.18 2.18
N SER A 13 47.75 -6.98 2.41
CA SER A 13 47.25 -6.97 3.79
C SER A 13 45.82 -7.50 3.87
N VAL A 14 45.73 -8.70 4.42
CA VAL A 14 44.52 -9.37 4.88
C VAL A 14 44.16 -8.79 6.25
N VAL A 15 42.89 -8.46 6.48
CA VAL A 15 42.31 -8.59 7.82
C VAL A 15 40.99 -9.36 7.70
N LEU A 16 41.02 -10.55 8.29
CA LEU A 16 39.95 -11.52 8.39
C LEU A 16 39.75 -11.73 9.91
N VAL A 17 38.62 -11.30 10.47
CA VAL A 17 38.16 -11.71 11.82
C VAL A 17 36.63 -11.76 11.73
N ILE A 18 36.04 -12.92 11.41
CA ILE A 18 35.60 -14.01 12.31
C ILE A 18 34.47 -13.58 13.26
N PHE A 19 33.37 -14.35 13.15
CA PHE A 19 32.14 -14.32 13.93
C PHE A 19 32.38 -14.30 15.45
N GLY A 20 31.55 -13.53 16.16
CA GLY A 20 31.46 -13.56 17.61
C GLY A 20 30.05 -13.25 18.09
N SER A 21 29.20 -14.27 18.12
CA SER A 21 27.97 -14.30 18.89
C SER A 21 28.29 -14.16 20.39
N ALA A 22 28.01 -12.98 20.96
CA ALA A 22 28.02 -12.83 22.41
C ALA A 22 26.68 -13.32 22.98
N VAL A 23 26.69 -14.54 23.51
CA VAL A 23 25.72 -14.93 24.55
C VAL A 23 26.21 -14.29 25.83
N ALA A 24 25.47 -13.31 26.35
CA ALA A 24 25.69 -12.77 27.69
C ALA A 24 24.66 -13.40 28.64
N LEU A 25 25.14 -14.28 29.52
CA LEU A 25 24.42 -14.81 30.69
C LEU A 25 24.85 -14.01 31.94
N GLY A 26 23.90 -13.32 32.60
CA GLY A 26 23.96 -12.80 34.00
C GLY A 26 25.04 -11.74 34.29
N ILE A 27 24.92 -10.77 35.19
CA ILE A 27 24.08 -10.56 36.38
C ILE A 27 24.15 -9.05 36.72
N SER A 28 23.13 -8.56 37.44
CA SER A 28 23.15 -7.41 38.36
C SER A 28 22.81 -6.00 37.86
N ASN A 29 21.54 -5.65 38.10
CA ASN A 29 21.05 -4.36 38.62
C ASN A 29 21.92 -3.12 38.43
N VAL A 30 21.60 -2.33 37.41
CA VAL A 30 21.78 -0.87 37.43
C VAL A 30 20.40 -0.24 37.49
N GLU A 31 20.15 0.35 38.65
CA GLU A 31 19.03 1.17 39.04
C GLU A 31 19.13 2.51 38.31
N SER A 32 18.49 2.61 37.14
CA SER A 32 18.33 3.89 36.44
C SER A 32 16.98 4.49 36.81
N SER A 33 17.02 5.27 37.90
CA SER A 33 16.10 6.37 38.13
C SER A 33 16.16 7.33 36.94
N GLN A 34 15.13 7.30 36.09
CA GLN A 34 14.59 8.46 35.38
C GLN A 34 13.38 8.04 34.54
N ASN A 35 12.40 8.93 34.52
CA ASN A 35 11.27 8.98 33.58
C ASN A 35 9.93 8.39 34.03
N SER A 36 9.44 8.94 35.14
CA SER A 36 8.01 9.05 35.45
C SER A 36 7.27 9.98 34.47
N GLN A 37 7.15 9.62 33.18
CA GLN A 37 6.23 10.30 32.23
C GLN A 37 5.65 9.39 31.12
N HIS A 38 5.77 8.05 31.21
CA HIS A 38 5.22 7.14 30.19
C HIS A 38 4.06 6.23 30.65
N GLN A 39 3.46 6.52 31.80
CA GLN A 39 2.29 5.75 32.29
C GLN A 39 0.92 6.36 31.94
N LYS A 40 0.86 7.54 31.32
CA LYS A 40 -0.43 8.18 30.98
C LYS A 40 -1.06 7.73 29.65
N TYR A 41 -0.40 6.84 28.90
CA TYR A 41 -0.88 6.39 27.58
C TYR A 41 -1.04 4.87 27.44
N GLN A 42 -0.88 4.09 28.52
CA GLN A 42 -0.98 2.61 28.45
C GLN A 42 -2.34 2.05 28.93
N GLN A 43 -3.34 2.89 29.20
CA GLN A 43 -4.68 2.43 29.62
C GLN A 43 -5.81 3.16 28.88
N ILE A 44 -5.77 3.20 27.55
CA ILE A 44 -6.99 3.38 26.74
C ILE A 44 -6.89 2.53 25.45
N ILE A 45 -6.66 1.23 25.59
CA ILE A 45 -7.07 0.25 24.56
C ILE A 45 -7.95 -0.83 25.21
N THR A 46 -8.85 -0.40 26.10
CA THR A 46 -10.00 -1.21 26.48
C THR A 46 -10.98 -1.19 25.31
N GLN A 47 -11.10 -2.36 24.68
CA GLN A 47 -12.21 -2.84 23.86
C GLN A 47 -13.27 -1.79 23.51
N ASN A 48 -13.10 -1.11 22.37
CA ASN A 48 -14.26 -0.62 21.63
C ASN A 48 -14.52 -1.59 20.47
N GLN A 49 -14.94 -2.82 20.83
CA GLN A 49 -15.72 -3.66 19.92
C GLN A 49 -17.05 -2.95 19.69
N THR A 50 -17.03 -1.87 18.90
CA THR A 50 -18.25 -1.36 18.31
C THR A 50 -18.72 -2.44 17.34
N ASN A 51 -19.60 -3.31 17.83
CA ASN A 51 -20.52 -4.10 17.03
C ASN A 51 -21.45 -3.13 16.27
N THR A 52 -20.86 -2.32 15.39
CA THR A 52 -21.63 -1.69 14.34
C THR A 52 -22.05 -2.85 13.43
N PRO A 53 -23.36 -3.09 13.24
CA PRO A 53 -23.78 -4.08 12.27
C PRO A 53 -23.11 -3.67 10.95
N ARG A 54 -22.19 -4.50 10.45
CA ARG A 54 -21.55 -4.30 9.14
C ARG A 54 -22.71 -4.05 8.19
N LYS A 55 -22.96 -2.79 7.82
CA LYS A 55 -23.99 -2.42 6.84
C LYS A 55 -23.69 -3.31 5.65
N LYS A 56 -24.49 -4.37 5.44
CA LYS A 56 -24.36 -5.30 4.31
C LYS A 56 -24.16 -4.39 3.12
N SER A 57 -22.94 -4.38 2.56
CA SER A 57 -22.55 -3.41 1.55
C SER A 57 -23.68 -3.38 0.54
N ARG A 58 -24.40 -2.25 0.46
CA ARG A 58 -25.67 -2.16 -0.28
C ARG A 58 -25.42 -2.77 -1.65
N ARG A 59 -25.88 -4.01 -1.83
CA ARG A 59 -25.52 -4.89 -2.95
C ARG A 59 -26.21 -4.28 -4.17
N GLY A 60 -25.48 -3.36 -4.77
CA GLY A 60 -25.84 -2.50 -5.88
C GLY A 60 -24.56 -2.08 -6.57
N GLY A 61 -23.71 -3.05 -6.90
CA GLY A 61 -22.52 -2.78 -7.71
C GLY A 61 -22.90 -2.13 -9.04
N LEU A 62 -21.92 -1.54 -9.73
CA LEU A 62 -22.14 -0.88 -11.03
C LEU A 62 -22.83 -1.77 -12.10
N LEU A 63 -22.79 -3.09 -11.91
CA LEU A 63 -23.36 -4.09 -12.82
C LEU A 63 -24.76 -4.57 -12.44
N LYS A 64 -25.31 -4.09 -11.33
CA LYS A 64 -26.64 -4.51 -10.89
C LYS A 64 -27.69 -3.97 -11.86
N ASP A 65 -28.70 -4.79 -12.16
CA ASP A 65 -29.84 -4.46 -13.02
C ASP A 65 -29.45 -4.07 -14.47
N LEU A 66 -28.32 -4.61 -14.96
CA LEU A 66 -27.92 -4.51 -16.37
C LEU A 66 -28.49 -5.65 -17.23
N ASN A 67 -29.28 -6.57 -16.65
CA ASN A 67 -29.82 -7.75 -17.33
C ASN A 67 -28.72 -8.52 -18.10
N LEU A 68 -27.57 -8.74 -17.44
CA LEU A 68 -26.44 -9.43 -18.04
C LEU A 68 -26.82 -10.88 -18.38
N THR A 69 -26.37 -11.40 -19.52
CA THR A 69 -26.50 -12.85 -19.81
C THR A 69 -25.62 -13.69 -18.87
N SER A 70 -25.85 -15.00 -18.81
CA SER A 70 -25.01 -15.93 -18.05
C SER A 70 -23.53 -15.82 -18.48
N GLU A 71 -23.29 -15.80 -19.78
CA GLU A 71 -21.96 -15.67 -20.38
C GLU A 71 -21.29 -14.34 -20.01
N GLN A 72 -22.01 -13.22 -20.15
CA GLN A 72 -21.49 -11.90 -19.76
C GLN A 72 -21.11 -11.87 -18.27
N ARG A 73 -21.94 -12.44 -17.40
CA ARG A 73 -21.65 -12.53 -15.96
C ARG A 73 -20.37 -13.32 -15.69
N GLN A 74 -20.15 -14.42 -16.40
CA GLN A 74 -18.95 -15.24 -16.26
C GLN A 74 -17.69 -14.50 -16.73
N LYS A 75 -17.72 -13.90 -17.92
CA LYS A 75 -16.62 -13.08 -18.45
C LYS A 75 -16.26 -11.94 -17.49
N ILE A 76 -17.26 -11.21 -16.99
CA ILE A 76 -17.02 -10.10 -16.05
C ILE A 76 -16.51 -10.60 -14.68
N LYS A 77 -16.94 -11.77 -14.22
CA LYS A 77 -16.41 -12.40 -12.99
C LYS A 77 -14.92 -12.70 -13.16
N GLN A 78 -14.50 -13.25 -14.30
CA GLN A 78 -13.09 -13.54 -14.59
C GLN A 78 -12.25 -12.25 -14.64
N ILE A 79 -12.70 -11.23 -15.37
CA ILE A 79 -12.03 -9.91 -15.43
C ILE A 79 -11.79 -9.35 -14.02
N ARG A 80 -12.83 -9.38 -13.16
CA ARG A 80 -12.72 -8.92 -11.77
C ARG A 80 -11.78 -9.77 -10.92
N GLN A 81 -11.79 -11.09 -11.12
CA GLN A 81 -10.96 -12.02 -10.36
C GLN A 81 -9.48 -11.80 -10.65
N GLN A 82 -9.12 -11.58 -11.92
CA GLN A 82 -7.75 -11.33 -12.38
C GLN A 82 -7.15 -10.07 -11.76
N SER A 83 -7.94 -9.00 -11.61
CA SER A 83 -7.46 -7.72 -11.04
C SER A 83 -7.61 -7.63 -9.52
N LYS A 84 -8.42 -8.48 -8.88
CA LYS A 84 -8.78 -8.40 -7.46
C LYS A 84 -7.57 -8.35 -6.52
N ASN A 85 -6.61 -9.26 -6.71
CA ASN A 85 -5.45 -9.36 -5.82
C ASN A 85 -4.52 -8.16 -5.99
N LYS A 86 -4.24 -7.76 -7.24
CA LYS A 86 -3.41 -6.59 -7.56
C LYS A 86 -4.00 -5.30 -6.98
N ILE A 87 -5.30 -5.09 -7.17
CA ILE A 87 -6.02 -3.94 -6.60
C ILE A 87 -5.98 -3.96 -5.06
N ARG A 88 -6.15 -5.13 -4.43
CA ARG A 88 -6.10 -5.26 -2.96
C ARG A 88 -4.72 -4.89 -2.42
N GLN A 89 -3.67 -5.43 -3.02
CA GLN A 89 -2.29 -5.12 -2.64
C GLN A 89 -1.98 -3.63 -2.83
N LYS A 90 -2.31 -3.05 -4.00
CA LYS A 90 -2.06 -1.63 -4.26
C LYS A 90 -2.80 -0.70 -3.29
N ARG A 91 -4.03 -1.06 -2.89
CA ARG A 91 -4.77 -0.32 -1.84
C ARG A 91 -4.09 -0.41 -0.48
N GLN A 92 -3.51 -1.55 -0.13
CA GLN A 92 -2.76 -1.71 1.10
C GLN A 92 -1.52 -0.82 1.10
N SER A 93 -0.73 -0.84 0.03
CA SER A 93 0.45 0.02 -0.14
C SER A 93 0.07 1.51 -0.07
N MET A 94 -1.00 1.91 -0.75
CA MET A 94 -1.50 3.29 -0.68
C MET A 94 -1.91 3.70 0.75
N ARG A 95 -2.49 2.77 1.54
CA ARG A 95 -2.82 3.06 2.95
C ARG A 95 -1.54 3.25 3.77
N GLN A 96 -0.55 2.37 3.59
CA GLN A 96 0.73 2.46 4.28
C GLN A 96 1.47 3.77 3.95
N ALA A 97 1.55 4.13 2.67
CA ALA A 97 2.16 5.38 2.22
C ALA A 97 1.42 6.62 2.75
N ARG A 98 0.09 6.57 2.86
CA ARG A 98 -0.69 7.64 3.50
C ARG A 98 -0.34 7.76 5.00
N ASN A 99 -0.38 6.65 5.74
CA ASN A 99 -0.06 6.67 7.17
C ASN A 99 1.37 7.17 7.41
N LYS A 100 2.33 6.77 6.56
CA LYS A 100 3.71 7.23 6.65
C LYS A 100 3.83 8.72 6.37
N LEU A 101 3.10 9.23 5.37
CA LEU A 101 3.05 10.67 5.11
C LEU A 101 2.49 11.46 6.31
N GLU A 102 1.40 10.98 6.91
CA GLU A 102 0.79 11.59 8.11
C GLU A 102 1.77 11.63 9.28
N GLN A 103 2.54 10.55 9.49
CA GLN A 103 3.60 10.51 10.50
C GLN A 103 4.74 11.48 10.21
N LEU A 104 5.21 11.56 8.96
CA LEU A 104 6.32 12.44 8.60
C LEU A 104 5.97 13.92 8.78
N ILE A 105 4.73 14.32 8.44
CA ILE A 105 4.25 15.70 8.61
C ILE A 105 4.28 16.14 10.08
N GLY A 106 4.01 15.23 11.02
CA GLY A 106 4.00 15.52 12.46
C GLY A 106 5.34 15.25 13.17
N SER A 107 6.43 15.08 12.43
CA SER A 107 7.76 14.72 12.97
C SER A 107 8.83 15.72 12.53
N GLU A 108 10.05 15.58 13.06
CA GLU A 108 11.24 16.35 12.66
C GLU A 108 11.80 15.95 11.26
N ALA A 109 10.97 15.33 10.41
CA ALA A 109 11.39 14.92 9.07
C ALA A 109 11.66 16.15 8.19
N SER A 110 12.67 16.04 7.32
CA SER A 110 13.00 17.13 6.40
C SER A 110 11.89 17.35 5.38
N GLN A 111 11.79 18.57 4.85
CA GLN A 111 10.87 18.90 3.77
C GLN A 111 11.01 17.96 2.57
N GLU A 112 12.23 17.53 2.26
CA GLU A 112 12.52 16.60 1.18
C GLU A 112 11.90 15.21 1.45
N GLN A 113 12.05 14.68 2.67
CA GLN A 113 11.46 13.41 3.07
C GLN A 113 9.93 13.41 2.94
N VAL A 114 9.29 14.49 3.38
CA VAL A 114 7.82 14.68 3.26
C VAL A 114 7.40 14.72 1.78
N ARG A 115 8.12 15.49 0.95
CA ARG A 115 7.84 15.58 -0.50
C ARG A 115 8.02 14.26 -1.22
N ASN A 116 9.07 13.51 -0.90
CA ASN A 116 9.34 12.19 -1.47
C ASN A 116 8.22 11.21 -1.12
N GLN A 117 7.79 11.17 0.14
CA GLN A 117 6.68 10.31 0.56
C GLN A 117 5.35 10.70 -0.10
N TYR A 118 5.10 12.01 -0.28
CA TYR A 118 3.93 12.49 -1.01
C TYR A 118 3.96 12.05 -2.48
N ASN A 119 5.11 12.13 -3.15
CA ASN A 119 5.28 11.68 -4.53
C ASN A 119 5.03 10.18 -4.68
N GLU A 120 5.49 9.36 -3.72
CA GLU A 120 5.18 7.93 -3.69
C GLU A 120 3.67 7.69 -3.57
N LEU A 121 3.00 8.37 -2.65
CA LEU A 121 1.56 8.27 -2.47
C LEU A 121 0.80 8.70 -3.74
N LYS A 122 1.25 9.76 -4.42
CA LYS A 122 0.70 10.23 -5.70
C LYS A 122 0.82 9.15 -6.77
N LYS A 123 2.00 8.53 -6.92
CA LYS A 123 2.24 7.43 -7.87
C LYS A 123 1.32 6.24 -7.59
N LEU A 124 1.21 5.80 -6.33
CA LEU A 124 0.33 4.69 -5.95
C LEU A 124 -1.16 4.97 -6.25
N ARG A 125 -1.60 6.21 -6.07
CA ARG A 125 -2.97 6.63 -6.43
C ARG A 125 -3.21 6.60 -7.94
N GLN A 126 -2.23 7.04 -8.73
CA GLN A 126 -2.31 6.99 -10.19
C GLN A 126 -2.43 5.55 -10.67
N GLU A 127 -1.50 4.67 -10.27
CA GLU A 127 -1.50 3.26 -10.66
C GLU A 127 -2.81 2.54 -10.27
N LEU A 128 -3.36 2.85 -9.09
CA LEU A 128 -4.65 2.28 -8.66
C LEU A 128 -5.81 2.79 -9.53
N THR A 129 -5.74 4.03 -10.00
CA THR A 129 -6.74 4.63 -10.90
C THR A 129 -6.66 3.97 -12.27
N ASP A 130 -5.46 3.78 -12.80
CA ASP A 130 -5.21 3.12 -14.08
C ASP A 130 -5.73 1.68 -14.04
N MET A 131 -5.40 0.90 -13.01
CA MET A 131 -5.93 -0.48 -12.86
C MET A 131 -7.46 -0.54 -12.82
N ARG A 132 -8.11 0.46 -12.21
CA ARG A 132 -9.58 0.53 -12.18
C ARG A 132 -10.14 0.93 -13.53
N PHE A 133 -9.46 1.81 -14.26
CA PHE A 133 -9.82 2.20 -15.61
C PHE A 133 -9.76 0.99 -16.54
N GLU A 134 -8.64 0.26 -16.56
CA GLU A 134 -8.48 -0.96 -17.37
C GLU A 134 -9.56 -2.01 -17.07
N ASN A 135 -9.81 -2.27 -15.79
CA ASN A 135 -10.88 -3.20 -15.41
C ASN A 135 -12.28 -2.70 -15.83
N THR A 136 -12.50 -1.38 -15.87
CA THR A 136 -13.75 -0.78 -16.35
C THR A 136 -13.87 -0.90 -17.87
N PHE A 137 -12.76 -0.70 -18.58
CA PHE A 137 -12.67 -0.84 -20.02
C PHE A 137 -12.93 -2.29 -20.47
N ALA A 138 -12.27 -3.26 -19.86
CA ALA A 138 -12.52 -4.68 -20.14
C ALA A 138 -13.98 -5.09 -19.88
N ILE A 139 -14.62 -4.55 -18.84
CA ILE A 139 -16.05 -4.79 -18.60
C ILE A 139 -16.89 -4.18 -19.72
N ARG A 140 -16.58 -2.95 -20.16
CA ARG A 140 -17.31 -2.26 -21.24
C ARG A 140 -17.34 -3.12 -22.51
N GLU A 141 -16.24 -3.78 -22.87
CA GLU A 141 -16.15 -4.62 -24.07
C GLU A 141 -17.14 -5.78 -24.07
N VAL A 142 -17.47 -6.32 -22.89
CA VAL A 142 -18.43 -7.42 -22.73
C VAL A 142 -19.90 -6.95 -22.82
N LEU A 143 -20.17 -5.68 -22.53
CA LEU A 143 -21.52 -5.12 -22.48
C LEU A 143 -22.03 -4.68 -23.86
N THR A 144 -23.34 -4.79 -24.07
CA THR A 144 -24.01 -4.18 -25.23
C THR A 144 -24.06 -2.65 -25.10
N LEU A 145 -24.36 -1.94 -26.19
CA LEU A 145 -24.45 -0.48 -26.18
C LEU A 145 -25.45 0.04 -25.13
N GLU A 146 -26.64 -0.55 -25.05
CA GLU A 146 -27.68 -0.17 -24.09
C GLU A 146 -27.22 -0.41 -22.64
N GLN A 147 -26.57 -1.55 -22.38
CA GLN A 147 -26.00 -1.87 -21.07
C GLN A 147 -24.88 -0.89 -20.69
N ARG A 148 -24.03 -0.47 -21.64
CA ARG A 148 -22.99 0.54 -21.41
C ARG A 148 -23.57 1.88 -20.99
N GLN A 149 -24.67 2.32 -21.61
CA GLN A 149 -25.36 3.56 -21.21
C GLN A 149 -25.88 3.47 -19.78
N LYS A 150 -26.54 2.35 -19.42
CA LYS A 150 -27.00 2.08 -18.04
C LYS A 150 -25.83 2.06 -17.05
N PHE A 151 -24.71 1.44 -17.44
CA PHE A 151 -23.48 1.37 -16.64
C PHE A 151 -22.91 2.76 -16.34
N VAL A 152 -22.81 3.65 -17.34
CA VAL A 152 -22.32 5.02 -17.17
C VAL A 152 -23.24 5.84 -16.27
N ARG A 153 -24.57 5.75 -16.44
CA ARG A 153 -25.54 6.41 -15.55
C ARG A 153 -25.33 6.00 -14.09
N ARG A 154 -25.09 4.72 -13.81
CA ARG A 154 -24.79 4.25 -12.44
C ARG A 154 -23.45 4.76 -11.91
N MET A 155 -22.42 4.86 -12.76
CA MET A 155 -21.14 5.47 -12.36
C MET A 155 -21.34 6.93 -11.94
N GLN A 156 -22.12 7.71 -12.70
CA GLN A 156 -22.42 9.10 -12.37
C GLN A 156 -23.21 9.23 -11.07
N GLN A 157 -24.27 8.42 -10.87
CA GLN A 157 -25.05 8.41 -9.62
C GLN A 157 -24.17 8.13 -8.40
N ARG A 158 -23.28 7.14 -8.49
CA ARG A 158 -22.33 6.84 -7.40
C ARG A 158 -21.35 7.98 -7.13
N ARG A 159 -20.91 8.71 -8.16
CA ARG A 159 -20.05 9.90 -7.98
C ARG A 159 -20.80 11.01 -7.25
N LYS A 160 -22.07 11.25 -7.60
CA LYS A 160 -22.93 12.24 -6.93
C LYS A 160 -23.18 11.90 -5.45
N GLN A 161 -23.35 10.63 -5.11
CA GLN A 161 -23.52 10.18 -3.71
C GLN A 161 -22.27 10.26 -2.84
N GLN A 162 -21.09 10.50 -3.45
CA GLN A 162 -19.81 10.59 -2.75
C GLN A 162 -19.31 12.03 -2.61
N LYS A 163 -20.03 12.99 -3.20
CA LYS A 163 -19.87 14.42 -2.95
C LYS A 163 -20.83 14.84 -1.86
#